data_AF-A0AAX3ATE9-F1
#
_entry.id   AF-A0AAX3ATE9-F1
#
_cell.length_a   1.000
_cell.length_b   1.000
_cell.length_c   1.000
_cell.angle_alpha   90.00
_cell.angle_beta   90.00
_cell.angle_gamma   90.00
#
_symmetry.space_group_name_H-M   'P 1'
#
loop_
_entity.id
_entity.type
_entity.pdbx_description
1 polymer ?
#
loop_
_entity_poly.entity_id
_entity_poly.type
_entity_poly.pdbx_seq_one_letter_code
_entity_poly.pdbx_strand_id
1 'polypeptide(L)'
;MFSLESSGRITVRLVAGNRTNMSGFLYDSGGDLLDSTYIAPGEQLSLAGQAASAGDYYVFIRNEANTSGAYAFSISVDESETAADDGQPQTPAETSSGSGPGFGLLAGLATVVGTGILLLFRLVRNSTRFK
;
A
#
# COMPACT_ATOMS: atom_id res chain seq x y z
N MET A 1 5.41 -8.72 -14.03
CA MET A 1 4.80 -9.33 -12.82
C MET A 1 5.60 -8.87 -11.62
N PHE A 2 4.92 -8.59 -10.52
CA PHE A 2 5.51 -8.28 -9.22
C PHE A 2 4.59 -8.78 -8.12
N SER A 3 5.14 -9.18 -6.98
CA SER A 3 4.39 -9.75 -5.87
C SER A 3 4.21 -8.70 -4.77
N LEU A 4 3.06 -8.72 -4.11
CA LEU A 4 2.80 -7.95 -2.89
C LEU A 4 2.54 -8.92 -1.74
N GLU A 5 3.01 -8.55 -0.56
CA GLU A 5 2.82 -9.33 0.66
C GLU A 5 1.54 -8.93 1.41
N SER A 6 0.93 -7.80 1.05
CA SER A 6 -0.31 -7.31 1.63
C SER A 6 -1.13 -6.46 0.65
N SER A 7 -2.26 -5.94 1.11
CA SER A 7 -3.02 -4.93 0.36
C SER A 7 -2.23 -3.64 0.24
N GLY A 8 -2.46 -2.85 -0.80
CA GLY A 8 -1.65 -1.64 -1.02
C GLY A 8 -2.04 -0.85 -2.26
N ARG A 9 -1.51 0.37 -2.37
CA ARG A 9 -1.71 1.19 -3.56
C ARG A 9 -0.57 0.99 -4.55
N ILE A 10 -0.90 0.52 -5.74
CA ILE A 10 0.04 0.34 -6.84
C ILE A 10 0.04 1.62 -7.69
N THR A 11 1.22 2.11 -8.04
CA THR A 11 1.40 3.12 -9.09
C THR A 11 2.45 2.64 -10.08
N VAL A 12 2.10 2.65 -11.35
CA VAL A 12 3.00 2.35 -12.46
C VAL A 12 3.18 3.63 -13.25
N ARG A 13 4.43 4.05 -13.46
CA ARG A 13 4.76 5.17 -14.34
C ARG A 13 5.35 4.60 -15.62
N LEU A 14 4.85 5.05 -16.76
CA LEU A 14 5.31 4.63 -18.08
C LEU A 14 5.66 5.87 -18.91
N VAL A 15 6.82 5.82 -19.56
CA VAL A 15 7.35 6.90 -20.40
C VAL A 15 7.58 6.34 -21.80
N ALA A 16 6.90 6.95 -22.78
CA ALA A 16 7.04 6.60 -24.19
C ALA A 16 8.26 7.30 -24.81
N GLY A 17 9.00 6.57 -25.64
CA GLY A 17 9.95 7.18 -26.56
C GLY A 17 9.25 8.03 -27.62
N ASN A 18 9.98 8.96 -28.23
CA ASN A 18 9.46 9.94 -29.20
C ASN A 18 8.86 9.34 -30.50
N ARG A 19 8.91 8.02 -30.70
CA ARG A 19 8.47 7.35 -31.94
C ARG A 19 7.53 6.17 -31.71
N THR A 20 7.05 6.00 -30.48
CA THR A 20 6.24 4.85 -30.07
C THR A 20 5.02 5.33 -29.31
N ASN A 21 3.85 4.94 -29.78
CA ASN A 21 2.64 4.94 -28.99
C ASN A 21 2.50 3.61 -28.26
N MET A 22 2.09 3.64 -27.00
CA MET A 22 2.03 2.45 -26.16
C MET A 22 0.75 2.38 -25.35
N SER A 23 0.26 1.18 -25.12
CA SER A 23 -0.79 0.89 -24.16
C SER A 23 -0.18 0.24 -22.92
N GLY A 24 -0.59 0.68 -21.75
CA GLY A 24 -0.25 0.05 -20.47
C GLY A 24 -1.51 -0.49 -19.81
N PHE A 25 -1.41 -1.67 -19.20
CA PHE A 25 -2.49 -2.34 -18.49
C PHE A 25 -1.97 -2.84 -17.15
N LEU A 26 -2.72 -2.60 -16.09
CA LEU A 26 -2.47 -3.11 -14.75
C LEU A 26 -3.59 -4.08 -14.39
N TYR A 27 -3.23 -5.33 -14.09
CA TYR A 27 -4.15 -6.37 -13.65
C TYR A 27 -3.87 -6.76 -12.21
N ASP A 28 -4.92 -7.18 -11.51
CA ASP A 28 -4.82 -7.77 -10.18
C ASP A 28 -4.33 -9.23 -10.22
N SER A 29 -4.27 -9.86 -9.04
CA SER A 29 -3.85 -11.25 -8.89
C SER A 29 -4.87 -12.29 -9.38
N GLY A 30 -6.13 -11.91 -9.54
CA GLY A 30 -7.16 -12.72 -10.19
C GLY A 30 -7.16 -12.61 -11.72
N GLY A 31 -6.46 -11.61 -12.26
CA GLY A 31 -6.41 -11.30 -13.68
C GLY A 31 -7.42 -10.23 -14.12
N ASP A 32 -8.11 -9.58 -13.19
CA ASP A 32 -9.04 -8.49 -13.49
C ASP A 32 -8.27 -7.18 -13.76
N LEU A 33 -8.77 -6.39 -14.71
CA LEU A 33 -8.14 -5.11 -15.08
C LEU A 33 -8.42 -4.06 -13.99
N LEU A 34 -7.36 -3.55 -13.38
CA LEU A 34 -7.42 -2.44 -12.42
C LEU A 34 -7.39 -1.09 -13.11
N ASP A 35 -6.51 -0.92 -14.10
CA ASP A 35 -6.35 0.34 -14.83
C ASP A 35 -5.72 0.12 -16.21
N SER A 36 -5.97 1.03 -17.14
CA SER A 36 -5.35 1.03 -18.46
C SER A 36 -5.15 2.44 -18.99
N THR A 37 -4.12 2.62 -19.81
CA THR A 37 -3.81 3.92 -20.40
C THR A 37 -3.20 3.78 -21.79
N TYR A 38 -3.37 4.81 -22.61
CA TYR A 38 -2.69 4.97 -23.89
C TYR A 38 -1.77 6.18 -23.81
N ILE A 39 -0.52 6.01 -24.24
CA ILE A 39 0.53 7.02 -24.15
C ILE A 39 0.98 7.38 -25.55
N ALA A 40 0.88 8.67 -25.90
CA ALA A 40 1.39 9.16 -27.18
C ALA A 40 2.93 9.25 -27.18
N PRO A 41 3.56 9.35 -28.36
CA PRO A 41 5.01 9.44 -28.45
C PRO A 41 5.57 10.63 -27.67
N GLY A 42 6.60 10.38 -26.85
CA GLY A 42 7.25 11.40 -26.02
C GLY A 42 6.48 11.80 -24.76
N GLU A 43 5.33 11.19 -24.50
CA GLU A 43 4.55 11.44 -23.29
C GLU A 43 4.89 10.49 -22.14
N GLN A 44 4.37 10.84 -20.97
CA GLN A 44 4.43 10.04 -19.76
C GLN A 44 3.06 10.05 -19.10
N LEU A 45 2.58 8.87 -18.73
CA LEU A 45 1.37 8.70 -17.96
C LEU A 45 1.58 7.66 -16.85
N SER A 46 0.63 7.63 -15.92
CA SER A 46 0.63 6.68 -14.81
C SER A 46 -0.64 5.84 -14.82
N LEU A 47 -0.49 4.58 -14.43
CA LEU A 47 -1.58 3.69 -14.04
C LEU A 47 -1.62 3.62 -12.53
N ALA A 48 -2.80 3.48 -11.94
CA ALA A 48 -2.94 3.27 -10.51
C ALA A 48 -4.02 2.23 -10.20
N GLY A 49 -3.75 1.36 -9.24
CA GLY A 49 -4.68 0.34 -8.79
C GLY A 49 -4.61 0.14 -7.28
N GLN A 50 -5.70 -0.35 -6.69
CA GLN A 50 -5.71 -0.78 -5.30
C GLN A 50 -5.59 -2.30 -5.26
N ALA A 51 -4.51 -2.80 -4.68
CA ALA A 51 -4.38 -4.21 -4.33
C ALA A 51 -5.24 -4.49 -3.09
N ALA A 52 -6.20 -5.40 -3.22
CA ALA A 52 -7.08 -5.81 -2.13
C ALA A 52 -6.44 -6.84 -1.19
N SER A 53 -5.42 -7.56 -1.66
CA SER A 53 -4.74 -8.63 -0.92
C SER A 53 -3.32 -8.84 -1.43
N ALA A 54 -2.57 -9.65 -0.69
CA ALA A 54 -1.31 -10.22 -1.19
C ALA A 54 -1.54 -11.01 -2.51
N GLY A 55 -0.50 -11.12 -3.33
CA GLY A 55 -0.51 -11.90 -4.56
C GLY A 55 0.35 -11.32 -5.67
N ASP A 56 0.31 -11.96 -6.84
CA ASP A 56 1.06 -11.56 -8.02
C ASP A 56 0.25 -10.62 -8.90
N TYR A 57 0.74 -9.41 -9.13
CA TYR A 57 0.11 -8.40 -9.97
C TYR A 57 0.84 -8.27 -11.29
N TYR A 58 0.11 -7.92 -12.35
CA TYR A 58 0.62 -7.94 -13.72
C TYR A 58 0.56 -6.57 -14.37
N VAL A 59 1.69 -6.15 -14.94
CA VAL A 59 1.75 -5.00 -15.83
C VAL A 59 2.01 -5.53 -17.23
N PHE A 60 1.13 -5.22 -18.17
CA PHE A 60 1.31 -5.51 -19.58
C PHE A 60 1.54 -4.20 -20.32
N ILE A 61 2.60 -4.16 -21.13
CA ILE A 61 2.95 -3.00 -21.96
C ILE A 61 2.94 -3.46 -23.41
N ARG A 62 2.13 -2.80 -24.23
CA ARG A 62 2.00 -3.09 -25.66
C ARG A 62 2.46 -1.88 -26.46
N ASN A 63 3.36 -2.12 -27.41
CA ASN A 63 3.64 -1.15 -28.44
C ASN A 63 2.51 -1.20 -29.48
N GLU A 64 1.85 -0.06 -29.70
CA GLU A 64 0.75 0.08 -30.66
C GLU A 64 1.26 0.59 -32.02
N ALA A 65 2.55 0.91 -32.12
CA ALA A 65 3.20 1.34 -33.34
C ALA A 65 3.83 0.15 -34.10
N ASN A 66 3.92 0.29 -35.43
CA ASN A 66 4.74 -0.59 -36.27
C ASN A 66 6.24 -0.22 -36.24
N THR A 67 6.66 0.56 -35.24
CA THR A 67 8.02 1.06 -35.07
C THR A 67 8.62 0.51 -33.79
N SER A 68 9.91 0.19 -33.82
CA SER A 68 10.67 -0.07 -32.59
C SER A 68 11.02 1.26 -31.91
N GLY A 69 10.90 1.33 -30.59
CA GLY A 69 11.41 2.45 -29.82
C GLY A 69 11.62 2.08 -28.36
N ALA A 70 12.43 2.90 -27.70
CA ALA A 70 12.72 2.73 -26.27
C ALA A 70 11.53 3.22 -25.44
N TYR A 71 11.35 2.59 -24.30
CA TYR A 71 10.44 3.03 -23.25
C TYR A 71 11.08 2.82 -21.89
N ALA A 72 10.59 3.54 -20.89
CA ALA A 72 10.98 3.33 -19.50
C ALA A 72 9.73 3.14 -18.65
N PHE A 73 9.79 2.23 -17.68
CA PHE A 73 8.71 2.05 -16.72
C PHE A 73 9.28 1.90 -15.31
N SER A 74 8.48 2.29 -14.33
CA SER A 74 8.78 2.10 -12.91
C SER A 74 7.51 1.77 -12.14
N ILE A 75 7.64 0.92 -11.13
CA ILE A 75 6.55 0.51 -10.26
C ILE A 75 6.88 0.97 -8.84
N SER A 76 5.90 1.53 -8.16
CA SER A 76 5.96 1.86 -6.74
C SER A 76 4.71 1.34 -6.05
N VAL A 77 4.88 0.71 -4.89
CA VAL A 77 3.80 0.17 -4.08
C VAL A 77 3.85 0.82 -2.70
N ASP A 78 2.69 1.27 -2.23
CA ASP A 78 2.47 1.68 -0.85
C ASP A 78 1.65 0.59 -0.16
N GLU A 79 2.34 -0.40 0.41
CA GLU A 79 1.73 -1.54 1.09
C GLU A 79 1.15 -1.10 2.43
N SER A 80 -0.09 -1.49 2.71
CA SER A 80 -0.70 -1.37 4.03
C SER A 80 -0.27 -2.59 4.85
N GLU A 81 0.29 -2.37 6.04
CA GLU A 81 0.50 -3.47 6.98
C GLU A 81 -0.86 -4.09 7.34
N THR A 82 -1.12 -5.29 6.83
CA THR A 82 -2.05 -6.19 7.51
C THR A 82 -1.35 -6.62 8.78
N ALA A 83 -1.78 -6.12 9.93
CA ALA A 83 -1.31 -6.62 11.22
C ALA A 83 -1.39 -8.15 11.17
N ALA A 84 -0.24 -8.82 11.38
CA ALA A 84 -0.24 -10.25 11.59
C ALA A 84 -1.14 -10.50 12.80
N ASP A 85 -2.31 -11.08 12.57
CA ASP A 85 -3.09 -11.67 13.65
C ASP A 85 -2.29 -12.91 14.07
N ASP A 86 -1.39 -12.73 15.04
CA ASP A 86 -0.55 -13.79 15.58
C ASP A 86 -1.37 -14.81 16.40
N GLY A 87 -2.71 -14.69 16.39
CA GLY A 87 -3.63 -15.61 17.04
C GLY A 87 -3.40 -15.70 18.54
N GLN A 88 -2.58 -14.81 19.11
CA GLN A 88 -2.28 -14.82 20.52
C GLN A 88 -3.44 -14.09 21.20
N PRO A 89 -4.23 -14.77 22.05
CA PRO A 89 -5.24 -14.10 22.84
C PRO A 89 -4.54 -12.98 23.62
N GLN A 90 -4.98 -11.74 23.42
CA GLN A 90 -4.57 -10.62 24.26
C GLN A 90 -5.12 -10.91 25.66
N THR A 91 -4.34 -11.62 26.48
CA THR A 91 -4.65 -11.85 27.88
C THR A 91 -4.83 -10.47 28.50
N PRO A 92 -5.99 -10.14 29.08
CA PRO A 92 -6.14 -8.88 29.81
C PRO A 92 -5.03 -8.82 30.84
N ALA A 93 -4.21 -7.77 30.78
CA ALA A 93 -3.08 -7.57 31.67
C ALA A 93 -3.53 -7.85 33.11
N GLU A 94 -2.91 -8.84 33.76
CA GLU A 94 -3.07 -9.04 35.19
C GLU A 94 -2.52 -7.80 35.88
N THR A 95 -3.41 -6.93 36.35
CA THR A 95 -3.05 -5.84 37.24
C THR A 95 -2.46 -6.47 38.49
N SER A 96 -1.17 -6.21 38.75
CA SER A 96 -0.45 -6.70 39.92
C SER A 96 -1.23 -6.37 41.19
N SER A 97 -1.83 -7.39 41.80
CA SER A 97 -2.52 -7.31 43.09
C SER A 97 -1.49 -7.11 44.19
N GLY A 98 -1.41 -5.89 44.70
CA GLY A 98 -0.79 -5.56 45.97
C GLY A 98 -1.86 -5.29 47.03
N SER A 99 -1.85 -6.11 48.08
CA SER A 99 -2.47 -5.93 49.40
C SER A 99 -3.84 -6.58 49.66
N GLY A 100 -3.90 -7.37 50.74
CA GLY A 100 -4.91 -8.38 51.06
C GLY A 100 -6.23 -7.89 51.68
N PRO A 101 -6.87 -8.73 52.53
CA PRO A 101 -8.11 -9.43 52.20
C PRO A 101 -9.38 -8.69 52.65
N GLY A 102 -10.44 -8.73 51.83
CA GLY A 102 -11.72 -8.13 52.18
C GLY A 102 -12.86 -8.53 51.25
N PHE A 103 -13.90 -9.09 51.85
CA PHE A 103 -15.20 -9.54 51.35
C PHE A 103 -15.89 -8.70 50.26
N GLY A 104 -16.41 -9.38 49.23
CA GLY A 104 -17.83 -9.28 48.82
C GLY A 104 -18.31 -8.21 47.81
N LEU A 105 -19.15 -8.70 46.89
CA LEU A 105 -20.27 -8.07 46.15
C LEU A 105 -20.07 -7.26 44.84
N LEU A 106 -20.75 -7.78 43.81
CA LEU A 106 -21.58 -7.16 42.76
C LEU A 106 -21.06 -5.99 41.86
N ALA A 107 -21.14 -6.30 40.55
CA ALA A 107 -21.75 -5.53 39.46
C ALA A 107 -21.11 -4.22 38.98
N GLY A 108 -21.05 -4.08 37.65
CA GLY A 108 -20.94 -2.75 37.02
C GLY A 108 -20.50 -2.78 35.56
N LEU A 109 -21.47 -2.53 34.67
CA LEU A 109 -21.28 -2.09 33.28
C LEU A 109 -20.35 -0.86 33.17
N ALA A 110 -19.59 -0.77 32.07
CA ALA A 110 -19.25 0.46 31.33
C ALA A 110 -18.00 0.18 30.46
N THR A 111 -17.73 0.78 29.30
CA THR A 111 -18.43 1.66 28.36
C THR A 111 -17.46 1.74 27.18
N VAL A 112 -17.95 1.66 25.95
CA VAL A 112 -17.14 1.99 24.76
C VAL A 112 -16.71 3.45 24.86
N VAL A 113 -15.40 3.70 24.95
CA VAL A 113 -14.81 5.01 24.65
C VAL A 113 -13.69 4.77 23.66
N GLY A 114 -13.98 5.06 22.39
CA GLY A 114 -12.94 5.27 21.40
C GLY A 114 -12.17 6.54 21.75
N THR A 115 -10.85 6.46 21.70
CA THR A 115 -10.00 7.64 21.65
C THR A 115 -8.90 7.40 20.63
N GLY A 116 -8.95 8.17 19.55
CA GLY A 116 -7.99 8.10 18.46
C GLY A 116 -6.57 8.39 18.92
N ILE A 117 -5.62 7.69 18.31
CA ILE A 117 -4.21 7.99 18.46
C ILE A 117 -3.77 8.80 17.23
N LEU A 118 -3.43 10.06 17.52
CA LEU A 118 -2.76 11.01 16.66
C LEU A 118 -1.32 10.54 16.42
N LEU A 119 -0.98 10.10 15.20
CA LEU A 119 0.40 9.78 14.83
C LEU A 119 1.15 11.08 14.45
N LEU A 120 2.12 11.47 15.28
CA LEU A 120 3.06 12.56 14.99
C LEU A 120 4.05 12.15 13.89
N PHE A 121 4.03 12.86 12.76
CA PHE A 121 5.10 12.80 11.77
C PHE A 121 6.38 13.45 12.33
N ARG A 122 7.48 12.69 12.41
CA ARG A 122 8.81 13.27 12.60
C ARG A 122 9.32 13.85 11.27
N LEU A 123 9.36 15.18 11.18
CA LEU A 123 10.04 15.91 10.11
C LEU A 123 11.56 15.81 10.31
N VAL A 124 12.25 15.02 9.49
CA VAL A 124 13.73 15.05 9.42
C VAL A 124 14.14 16.22 8.53
N ARG A 125 14.69 17.27 9.13
CA ARG A 125 15.28 18.42 8.44
C ARG A 125 16.67 18.04 7.94
N ASN A 126 16.82 17.77 6.63
CA ASN A 126 18.15 17.62 6.05
C ASN A 126 18.76 19.01 5.78
N SER A 127 19.91 19.29 6.38
CA SER A 127 20.63 20.55 6.29
C SER A 127 21.75 20.40 5.27
N THR A 128 21.62 21.03 4.11
CA THR A 128 22.74 21.19 3.18
C THR A 128 23.07 22.68 3.09
N ARG A 129 24.13 23.09 3.80
CA ARG A 129 24.76 24.40 3.59
C ARG A 129 25.54 24.34 2.28
N PHE A 130 25.22 25.21 1.33
CA PHE A 130 26.18 25.62 0.32
C PHE A 130 26.75 26.99 0.70
N LYS A 131 28.07 27.07 0.61
CA LYS A 131 28.91 28.25 0.84
C LYS A 131 29.03 29.02 -0.47
#